data_AF-A0A157Q2M0-F1
#
_entry.id   AF-A0A157Q2M0-F1
#
_cell.length_a   1.000
_cell.length_b   1.000
_cell.length_c   1.000
_cell.angle_alpha   90.00
_cell.angle_beta   90.00
_cell.angle_gamma   90.00
#
_symmetry.space_group_name_H-M   'P 1'
#
loop_
_entity.id
_entity.type
_entity.pdbx_description
1 polymer ?
#
loop_
_entity_poly.entity_id
_entity_poly.type
_entity_poly.pdbx_seq_one_letter_code
_entity_poly.pdbx_strand_id
1 'polypeptide(L)'
;MTTSLLSTRRRLLQAGAATGLGAILATGSAPAVARGKVRWRLGMAWARNAPGYTTPVVALAEFLSKASGGDFELELFGAGEVVPPLQTFDAVLDGTLDCGHGYPSYWAGKSIAMNLAMSMPFGTTAQEKNAWLQYGGGQEVLDKVYERFGAKFFPLGNCGVQPMGWFRNPIHSLDDLKGLKFRVTGLAGQVLRECGVAVVTMPVGELLQAMQSGAVDACELTGPYIDTTMGIQRAAKNYYFPGWHEPEGQFDLFINLDTWNELPPRYQELVRVGSYYANTVMLNELVARNGQAFETLRKDHGVQPGVLPDAVLDRFYAVTGQILEGAYDSDPLAREVRQSLQAFLAHCAPYSDYADLRYLQQRARLAGRAQT
;
A
#
# COMPACT_ATOMS: atom_id res chain seq x y z
N MET A 1 22.25 -20.39 -86.37
CA MET A 1 22.84 -21.63 -85.83
C MET A 1 24.21 -21.28 -85.27
N THR A 2 24.47 -21.67 -84.00
CA THR A 2 25.78 -21.85 -83.32
C THR A 2 26.72 -20.62 -83.21
N THR A 3 27.29 -20.18 -82.08
CA THR A 3 27.33 -20.49 -80.62
C THR A 3 28.22 -19.36 -80.03
N SER A 4 27.82 -18.56 -79.03
CA SER A 4 28.02 -18.71 -77.57
C SER A 4 29.46 -18.57 -77.00
N LEU A 5 29.54 -17.83 -75.88
CA LEU A 5 30.48 -17.89 -74.72
C LEU A 5 31.68 -16.92 -74.59
N LEU A 6 31.44 -15.87 -73.80
CA LEU A 6 32.10 -15.49 -72.52
C LEU A 6 33.49 -16.09 -72.18
N SER A 7 34.47 -15.25 -71.83
CA SER A 7 34.83 -15.02 -70.41
C SER A 7 36.08 -14.14 -70.21
N THR A 8 35.89 -13.25 -69.23
CA THR A 8 36.75 -12.31 -68.49
C THR A 8 38.19 -12.75 -68.20
N ARG A 9 39.18 -11.93 -68.61
CA ARG A 9 40.48 -11.74 -67.91
C ARG A 9 41.11 -10.38 -68.26
N ARG A 10 41.21 -9.46 -67.29
CA ARG A 10 42.28 -8.42 -67.21
C ARG A 10 42.06 -7.46 -66.03
N ARG A 11 43.02 -7.48 -65.09
CA ARG A 11 43.83 -6.36 -64.56
C ARG A 11 44.32 -6.76 -63.16
N LEU A 12 45.60 -7.13 -63.03
CA LEU A 12 46.76 -6.24 -62.76
C LEU A 12 46.70 -5.74 -61.30
N LEU A 13 47.55 -6.29 -60.42
CA LEU A 13 48.84 -5.70 -59.97
C LEU A 13 48.59 -4.40 -59.19
N GLN A 14 49.12 -4.10 -58.00
CA GLN A 14 50.35 -4.44 -57.28
C GLN A 14 50.15 -3.74 -55.91
N ALA A 15 50.44 -4.33 -54.76
CA ALA A 15 51.71 -4.30 -54.03
C ALA A 15 51.27 -4.43 -52.55
N GLY A 16 51.97 -5.02 -51.60
CA GLY A 16 53.31 -5.56 -51.49
C GLY A 16 53.44 -5.91 -49.99
N ALA A 17 54.13 -7.01 -49.71
CA ALA A 17 54.23 -7.70 -48.43
C ALA A 17 54.58 -6.84 -47.20
N ALA A 18 54.04 -7.22 -46.03
CA ALA A 18 54.87 -7.61 -44.88
C ALA A 18 54.01 -8.23 -43.75
N THR A 19 54.49 -9.37 -43.27
CA THR A 19 54.04 -10.21 -42.17
C THR A 19 54.06 -9.53 -40.80
N GLY A 20 53.03 -9.76 -39.98
CA GLY A 20 53.06 -9.46 -38.54
C GLY A 20 51.75 -9.81 -37.84
N LEU A 21 51.80 -10.79 -36.94
CA LEU A 21 50.71 -11.16 -36.02
C LEU A 21 50.16 -9.91 -35.30
N GLY A 22 48.84 -9.71 -35.36
CA GLY A 22 48.17 -8.63 -34.65
C GLY A 22 46.69 -8.59 -34.93
N ALA A 23 45.94 -9.59 -34.44
CA ALA A 23 44.50 -9.49 -34.32
C ALA A 23 44.18 -8.36 -33.32
N ILE A 24 43.95 -7.16 -33.82
CA ILE A 24 43.22 -6.12 -33.11
C ILE A 24 41.94 -5.91 -33.90
N LEU A 25 40.99 -6.82 -33.67
CA LEU A 25 39.59 -6.43 -33.70
C LEU A 25 39.50 -5.25 -32.73
N ALA A 26 39.39 -4.04 -33.27
CA ALA A 26 38.95 -2.89 -32.51
C ALA A 26 37.52 -3.19 -32.06
N THR A 27 37.40 -3.97 -30.98
CA THR A 27 36.25 -3.96 -30.11
C THR A 27 36.18 -2.54 -29.58
N GLY A 28 35.40 -1.72 -30.28
CA GLY A 28 34.98 -0.42 -29.79
C GLY A 28 34.54 -0.63 -28.36
N SER A 29 35.35 -0.12 -27.44
CA SER A 29 35.04 -0.05 -26.04
C SER A 29 33.90 0.95 -25.97
N ALA A 30 32.67 0.45 -26.10
CA ALA A 30 31.53 1.18 -25.60
C ALA A 30 31.88 1.57 -24.16
N PRO A 31 31.72 2.84 -23.78
CA PRO A 31 32.02 3.28 -22.42
C PRO A 31 31.22 2.41 -21.44
N ALA A 32 31.78 2.21 -20.25
CA ALA A 32 31.34 1.30 -19.20
C ALA A 32 29.96 1.65 -18.57
N VAL A 33 28.94 1.88 -19.39
CA VAL A 33 27.50 1.87 -19.08
C VAL A 33 26.93 0.45 -19.29
N ALA A 34 27.80 -0.55 -19.42
CA ALA A 34 27.45 -1.90 -19.86
C ALA A 34 27.16 -2.93 -18.75
N ARG A 35 26.92 -2.51 -17.49
CA ARG A 35 26.27 -3.34 -16.44
C ARG A 35 25.52 -2.46 -15.44
N GLY A 36 24.56 -1.65 -15.90
CA GLY A 36 23.74 -0.74 -15.09
C GLY A 36 22.93 -1.46 -14.01
N LYS A 37 23.61 -1.84 -12.92
CA LYS A 37 23.02 -2.42 -11.71
C LYS A 37 22.45 -1.31 -10.84
N VAL A 38 21.27 -1.52 -10.32
CA VAL A 38 20.57 -0.66 -9.38
C VAL A 38 20.53 -1.35 -8.04
N ARG A 39 20.94 -0.64 -7.00
CA ARG A 39 20.76 -1.08 -5.61
C ARG A 39 20.13 0.06 -4.83
N TRP A 40 18.92 -0.16 -4.34
CA TRP A 40 18.20 0.80 -3.52
C TRP A 40 18.06 0.30 -2.09
N ARG A 41 18.18 1.22 -1.14
CA ARG A 41 17.90 1.02 0.28
C ARG A 41 16.44 1.37 0.52
N LEU A 42 15.65 0.39 0.96
CA LEU A 42 14.23 0.53 1.27
C LEU A 42 14.02 0.46 2.79
N GLY A 43 13.56 1.55 3.41
CA GLY A 43 13.16 1.55 4.82
C GLY A 43 11.67 1.29 5.03
N MET A 44 11.31 0.51 6.05
CA MET A 44 9.92 0.21 6.40
C MET A 44 9.51 0.88 7.71
N ALA A 45 8.25 1.30 7.82
CA ALA A 45 7.64 1.80 9.06
C ALA A 45 7.29 0.70 10.08
N TRP A 46 7.76 -0.53 9.88
CA TRP A 46 7.53 -1.69 10.76
C TRP A 46 8.73 -2.64 10.74
N ALA A 47 8.73 -3.60 11.66
CA ALA A 47 9.81 -4.58 11.79
C ALA A 47 9.99 -5.40 10.51
N ARG A 48 11.23 -5.79 10.20
CA ARG A 48 11.59 -6.53 8.98
C ARG A 48 10.79 -7.82 8.77
N ASN A 49 10.30 -8.45 9.84
CA ASN A 49 9.52 -9.68 9.82
C ASN A 49 8.04 -9.50 10.18
N ALA A 50 7.50 -8.27 10.10
CA ALA A 50 6.11 -7.99 10.41
C ALA A 50 5.17 -8.73 9.43
N PRO A 51 4.37 -9.71 9.89
CA PRO A 51 3.52 -10.51 9.01
C PRO A 51 2.51 -9.65 8.25
N GLY A 52 2.28 -9.97 6.98
CA GLY A 52 1.40 -9.22 6.09
C GLY A 52 1.98 -7.88 5.62
N TYR A 53 2.47 -7.05 6.54
CA TYR A 53 3.06 -5.75 6.22
C TYR A 53 4.33 -5.85 5.37
N THR A 54 5.23 -6.80 5.66
CA THR A 54 6.46 -6.96 4.88
C THR A 54 6.25 -7.83 3.61
N THR A 55 5.14 -8.55 3.51
CA THR A 55 4.84 -9.42 2.35
C THR A 55 4.93 -8.68 1.00
N PRO A 56 4.27 -7.53 0.77
CA PRO A 56 4.35 -6.84 -0.52
C PRO A 56 5.77 -6.33 -0.83
N VAL A 57 6.54 -5.91 0.18
CA VAL A 57 7.94 -5.45 -0.01
C VAL A 57 8.83 -6.59 -0.49
N VAL A 58 8.72 -7.76 0.14
CA VAL A 58 9.49 -8.95 -0.27
C VAL A 58 9.07 -9.38 -1.67
N ALA A 59 7.77 -9.36 -1.98
CA ALA A 59 7.27 -9.68 -3.31
C ALA A 59 7.81 -8.72 -4.39
N LEU A 60 7.89 -7.42 -4.11
CA LEU A 60 8.49 -6.43 -5.00
C LEU A 60 10.00 -6.68 -5.17
N ALA A 61 10.74 -6.87 -4.08
CA ALA A 61 12.18 -7.11 -4.13
C ALA A 61 12.53 -8.37 -4.95
N GLU A 62 11.78 -9.45 -4.76
CA GLU A 62 11.93 -10.67 -5.55
C GLU A 62 11.55 -10.46 -7.01
N PHE A 63 10.45 -9.74 -7.29
CA PHE A 63 10.03 -9.45 -8.65
C PHE A 63 11.10 -8.65 -9.40
N LEU A 64 11.61 -7.57 -8.81
CA LEU A 64 12.63 -6.72 -9.41
C LEU A 64 13.90 -7.52 -9.70
N SER A 65 14.41 -8.26 -8.71
CA SER A 65 15.61 -9.07 -8.87
C SER A 65 15.45 -10.12 -9.96
N LYS A 66 14.33 -10.85 -10.01
CA LYS A 66 14.08 -11.88 -11.02
C LYS A 66 13.88 -11.27 -12.41
N ALA A 67 13.04 -10.24 -12.53
CA ALA A 67 12.70 -9.61 -13.81
C ALA A 67 13.87 -8.85 -14.43
N SER A 68 14.83 -8.38 -13.62
CA SER A 68 16.04 -7.71 -14.08
C SER A 68 17.24 -8.65 -14.27
N GLY A 69 17.09 -9.97 -14.04
CA GLY A 69 18.22 -10.91 -14.06
C GLY A 69 19.28 -10.65 -12.97
N GLY A 70 18.87 -10.09 -11.83
CA GLY A 70 19.74 -9.74 -10.70
C GLY A 70 20.34 -8.34 -10.75
N ASP A 71 20.07 -7.56 -11.79
CA ASP A 71 20.61 -6.20 -11.91
C ASP A 71 19.84 -5.13 -11.12
N PHE A 72 18.70 -5.43 -10.49
CA PHE A 72 17.97 -4.54 -9.59
C PHE A 72 17.77 -5.24 -8.25
N GLU A 73 18.43 -4.74 -7.22
CA GLU A 73 18.32 -5.24 -5.86
C GLU A 73 17.72 -4.19 -4.91
N LEU A 74 16.80 -4.63 -4.05
CA LEU A 74 16.32 -3.84 -2.92
C LEU A 74 16.96 -4.37 -1.63
N GLU A 75 17.70 -3.52 -0.95
CA GLU A 75 18.20 -3.77 0.40
C GLU A 75 17.17 -3.27 1.41
N LEU A 76 16.56 -4.20 2.15
CA LEU A 76 15.43 -3.91 3.03
C LEU A 76 15.91 -3.58 4.44
N PHE A 77 15.36 -2.53 5.04
CA PHE A 77 15.59 -2.11 6.42
C PHE A 77 14.28 -2.04 7.19
N GLY A 78 14.24 -2.67 8.36
CA GLY A 78 13.10 -2.60 9.27
C GLY A 78 13.07 -1.30 10.08
N ALA A 79 11.94 -1.07 10.74
CA ALA A 79 11.74 -0.02 11.74
C ALA A 79 12.91 0.07 12.74
N GLY A 80 13.51 1.26 12.86
CA GLY A 80 14.58 1.53 13.83
C GLY A 80 15.97 1.05 13.40
N GLU A 81 16.12 0.33 12.28
CA GLU A 81 17.45 -0.08 11.78
C GLU A 81 18.22 1.09 11.14
N VAL A 82 17.51 2.06 10.54
CA VAL A 82 18.09 3.29 9.96
C VAL A 82 17.53 4.52 10.65
N VAL A 83 16.19 4.64 10.70
CA VAL A 83 15.48 5.72 11.38
C VAL A 83 14.26 5.19 12.17
N PRO A 84 13.76 5.94 13.17
CA PRO A 84 12.47 5.66 13.80
C PRO A 84 11.33 5.49 12.78
N PRO A 85 10.31 4.64 13.04
CA PRO A 85 9.27 4.28 12.07
C PRO A 85 8.54 5.45 11.40
N LEU A 86 8.22 6.50 12.19
CA LEU A 86 7.48 7.67 11.70
C LEU A 86 8.37 8.69 10.99
N GLN A 87 9.70 8.46 10.92
CA GLN A 87 10.67 9.29 10.22
C GLN A 87 11.09 8.69 8.86
N THR A 88 10.58 7.51 8.48
CA THR A 88 10.94 6.84 7.22
C THR A 88 10.64 7.69 5.99
N PHE A 89 9.53 8.46 5.98
CA PHE A 89 9.22 9.36 4.87
C PHE A 89 10.27 10.45 4.71
N ASP A 90 10.64 11.13 5.81
CA ASP A 90 11.65 12.19 5.80
C ASP A 90 13.02 11.69 5.38
N ALA A 91 13.41 10.48 5.81
CA ALA A 91 14.65 9.85 5.41
C ALA A 91 14.70 9.50 3.90
N VAL A 92 13.56 9.37 3.23
CA VAL A 92 13.54 9.23 1.76
C VAL A 92 13.62 10.59 1.09
N LEU A 93 12.95 11.60 1.63
CA LEU A 93 12.99 12.95 1.06
C LEU A 93 14.42 13.53 1.07
N ASP A 94 15.19 13.27 2.13
CA ASP A 94 16.56 13.77 2.28
C ASP A 94 17.65 12.88 1.62
N GLY A 95 17.26 11.75 1.03
CA GLY A 95 18.17 10.82 0.34
C GLY A 95 18.93 9.85 1.26
N THR A 96 18.65 9.85 2.57
CA THR A 96 19.18 8.83 3.51
C THR A 96 18.76 7.42 3.08
N LEU A 97 17.54 7.27 2.56
CA LEU A 97 17.00 6.06 1.94
C LEU A 97 16.59 6.39 0.50
N ASP A 98 16.73 5.42 -0.40
CA ASP A 98 16.36 5.58 -1.81
C ASP A 98 14.84 5.47 -2.01
N CYS A 99 14.21 4.62 -1.19
CA CYS A 99 12.77 4.47 -1.14
C CYS A 99 12.32 4.01 0.26
N GLY A 100 11.02 4.05 0.49
CA GLY A 100 10.43 3.62 1.74
C GLY A 100 9.04 3.07 1.55
N HIS A 101 8.60 2.36 2.58
CA HIS A 101 7.30 1.73 2.62
C HIS A 101 6.61 2.00 3.94
N GLY A 102 5.35 2.40 3.88
CA GLY A 102 4.58 2.69 5.06
C GLY A 102 3.09 2.74 4.80
N TYR A 103 2.42 3.56 5.63
CA TYR A 103 0.99 3.77 5.55
C TYR A 103 0.73 5.27 5.40
N PRO A 104 0.06 5.74 4.32
CA PRO A 104 0.04 7.16 4.00
C PRO A 104 -0.46 8.07 5.13
N SER A 105 -1.39 7.61 5.97
CA SER A 105 -1.87 8.39 7.12
C SER A 105 -0.79 8.75 8.15
N TYR A 106 0.33 8.01 8.22
CA TYR A 106 1.47 8.37 9.06
C TYR A 106 2.12 9.68 8.62
N TRP A 107 1.94 10.06 7.36
CA TRP A 107 2.46 11.29 6.76
C TRP A 107 1.38 12.39 6.64
N ALA A 108 0.18 12.18 7.19
CA ALA A 108 -0.94 13.12 7.08
C ALA A 108 -0.65 14.51 7.67
N GLY A 109 0.32 14.62 8.57
CA GLY A 109 0.83 15.90 9.08
C GLY A 109 1.51 16.77 8.01
N LYS A 110 1.97 16.18 6.88
CA LYS A 110 2.59 16.89 5.75
C LYS A 110 1.56 17.33 4.71
N SER A 111 0.58 16.48 4.41
CA SER A 111 -0.61 16.85 3.64
C SER A 111 -1.80 16.00 4.04
N ILE A 112 -2.96 16.65 4.21
CA ILE A 112 -4.21 15.96 4.50
C ILE A 112 -4.65 15.00 3.37
N ALA A 113 -4.14 15.21 2.15
CA ALA A 113 -4.36 14.31 1.01
C ALA A 113 -3.85 12.88 1.27
N MET A 114 -2.82 12.73 2.12
CA MET A 114 -2.28 11.41 2.46
C MET A 114 -3.30 10.52 3.15
N ASN A 115 -4.27 11.09 3.88
CA ASN A 115 -5.37 10.28 4.42
C ASN A 115 -6.19 9.62 3.30
N LEU A 116 -6.47 10.34 2.20
CA LEU A 116 -7.24 9.80 1.07
C LEU A 116 -6.42 8.85 0.20
N ALA A 117 -5.09 9.05 0.16
CA ALA A 117 -4.17 8.08 -0.43
C ALA A 117 -4.27 6.72 0.28
N MET A 118 -4.36 6.72 1.61
CA MET A 118 -4.57 5.52 2.43
C MET A 118 -5.98 4.94 2.29
N SER A 119 -6.98 5.62 2.83
CA SER A 119 -8.36 5.15 2.88
C SER A 119 -9.31 6.29 3.29
N MET A 120 -10.55 6.22 2.82
CA MET A 120 -11.61 7.14 3.22
C MET A 120 -12.64 6.35 4.04
N PRO A 121 -13.05 6.84 5.23
CA PRO A 121 -14.16 6.22 5.95
C PRO A 121 -15.41 6.13 5.06
N PHE A 122 -16.04 4.95 5.03
CA PHE A 122 -17.16 4.64 4.12
C PHE A 122 -16.86 4.86 2.63
N GLY A 123 -15.59 4.79 2.24
CA GLY A 123 -15.11 4.96 0.88
C GLY A 123 -15.09 3.67 0.07
N THR A 124 -14.05 3.55 -0.77
CA THR A 124 -13.89 2.49 -1.75
C THR A 124 -13.62 1.12 -1.12
N THR A 125 -14.03 0.07 -1.81
CA THR A 125 -13.41 -1.26 -1.65
C THR A 125 -11.97 -1.25 -2.19
N ALA A 126 -11.17 -2.27 -1.83
CA ALA A 126 -9.80 -2.40 -2.37
C ALA A 126 -9.75 -2.52 -3.90
N GLN A 127 -10.75 -3.16 -4.51
CA GLN A 127 -10.83 -3.27 -5.97
C GLN A 127 -11.16 -1.92 -6.62
N GLU A 128 -12.10 -1.15 -6.05
CA GLU A 128 -12.41 0.19 -6.52
C GLU A 128 -11.23 1.15 -6.34
N LYS A 129 -10.49 1.05 -5.22
CA LYS A 129 -9.25 1.81 -5.01
C LYS A 129 -8.19 1.49 -6.08
N ASN A 130 -7.97 0.21 -6.35
CA ASN A 130 -7.03 -0.23 -7.40
C ASN A 130 -7.46 0.24 -8.79
N ALA A 131 -8.77 0.19 -9.09
CA ALA A 131 -9.32 0.67 -10.35
C ALA A 131 -9.19 2.19 -10.49
N TRP A 132 -9.39 2.94 -9.40
CA TRP A 132 -9.17 4.39 -9.38
C TRP A 132 -7.71 4.73 -9.65
N LEU A 133 -6.77 4.04 -9.00
CA LEU A 133 -5.34 4.24 -9.20
C LEU A 133 -4.92 3.98 -10.65
N GLN A 134 -5.39 2.89 -11.27
CA GLN A 134 -4.95 2.49 -12.62
C GLN A 134 -5.73 3.14 -13.77
N TYR A 135 -7.02 3.43 -13.56
CA TYR A 135 -7.94 3.82 -14.64
C TYR A 135 -8.77 5.06 -14.30
N GLY A 136 -8.80 5.48 -13.04
CA GLY A 136 -9.55 6.65 -12.57
C GLY A 136 -8.73 7.92 -12.39
N GLY A 137 -7.47 7.93 -12.83
CA GLY A 137 -6.56 9.08 -12.66
C GLY A 137 -5.95 9.20 -11.25
N GLY A 138 -6.09 8.16 -10.42
CA GLY A 138 -5.64 8.16 -9.03
C GLY A 138 -4.13 8.19 -8.89
N GLN A 139 -3.40 7.48 -9.75
CA GLN A 139 -1.94 7.50 -9.76
C GLN A 139 -1.41 8.90 -10.02
N GLU A 140 -1.93 9.59 -11.05
CA GLU A 140 -1.45 10.91 -11.46
C GLU A 140 -1.72 11.98 -10.39
N VAL A 141 -2.88 11.95 -9.75
CA VAL A 141 -3.20 12.95 -8.72
C VAL A 141 -2.41 12.70 -7.43
N LEU A 142 -2.16 11.43 -7.06
CA LEU A 142 -1.30 11.12 -5.91
C LEU A 142 0.17 11.39 -6.20
N ASP A 143 0.64 11.17 -7.42
CA ASP A 143 2.00 11.56 -7.83
C ASP A 143 2.22 13.05 -7.59
N LYS A 144 1.30 13.93 -8.00
CA LYS A 144 1.41 15.38 -7.72
C LYS A 144 1.53 15.69 -6.22
N VAL A 145 0.83 14.94 -5.36
CA VAL A 145 0.89 15.11 -3.91
C VAL A 145 2.27 14.73 -3.38
N TYR A 146 2.82 13.59 -3.78
CA TYR A 146 4.13 13.13 -3.32
C TYR A 146 5.28 13.95 -3.94
N GLU A 147 5.15 14.38 -5.20
CA GLU A 147 6.15 15.20 -5.90
C GLU A 147 6.34 16.56 -5.23
N ARG A 148 5.30 17.12 -4.60
CA ARG A 148 5.41 18.33 -3.76
C ARG A 148 6.48 18.21 -2.68
N PHE A 149 6.76 16.99 -2.23
CA PHE A 149 7.75 16.68 -1.21
C PHE A 149 9.06 16.12 -1.78
N GLY A 150 9.18 15.97 -3.09
CA GLY A 150 10.33 15.31 -3.71
C GLY A 150 10.26 13.79 -3.67
N ALA A 151 9.06 13.21 -3.74
CA ALA A 151 8.87 11.76 -3.80
C ALA A 151 7.97 11.31 -4.97
N LYS A 152 8.16 10.07 -5.43
CA LYS A 152 7.29 9.36 -6.38
C LYS A 152 6.46 8.33 -5.63
N PHE A 153 5.17 8.24 -5.94
CA PHE A 153 4.23 7.31 -5.31
C PHE A 153 3.98 6.06 -6.15
N PHE A 154 3.86 4.91 -5.50
CA PHE A 154 3.18 3.73 -6.04
C PHE A 154 2.41 3.00 -4.94
N PRO A 155 1.31 2.31 -5.27
CA PRO A 155 0.66 1.39 -4.33
C PRO A 155 1.56 0.18 -4.05
N LEU A 156 1.75 -0.19 -2.78
CA LEU A 156 2.56 -1.36 -2.39
C LEU A 156 1.90 -2.17 -1.27
N GLY A 157 0.63 -2.48 -1.41
CA GLY A 157 -0.11 -3.33 -0.48
C GLY A 157 -1.50 -2.79 -0.29
N ASN A 158 -2.48 -3.68 -0.21
CA ASN A 158 -3.81 -3.30 0.25
C ASN A 158 -4.32 -4.37 1.20
N CYS A 159 -4.82 -3.97 2.38
CA CYS A 159 -5.30 -4.93 3.36
C CYS A 159 -6.76 -5.38 3.17
N GLY A 160 -7.50 -4.75 2.25
CA GLY A 160 -8.94 -4.95 2.15
C GLY A 160 -9.68 -4.36 3.35
N VAL A 161 -10.94 -4.76 3.52
CA VAL A 161 -11.80 -4.29 4.61
C VAL A 161 -11.22 -4.73 5.95
N GLN A 162 -10.91 -3.77 6.80
CA GLN A 162 -10.43 -4.02 8.16
C GLN A 162 -11.60 -4.30 9.13
N PRO A 163 -11.34 -4.83 10.32
CA PRO A 163 -12.25 -4.72 11.46
C PRO A 163 -12.30 -3.27 11.95
N MET A 164 -13.31 -2.92 12.77
CA MET A 164 -13.25 -1.68 13.57
C MET A 164 -12.10 -1.73 14.58
N GLY A 165 -11.82 -2.90 15.14
CA GLY A 165 -10.72 -3.12 16.07
C GLY A 165 -11.12 -3.86 17.34
N TRP A 166 -10.20 -3.85 18.29
CA TRP A 166 -10.23 -4.59 19.55
C TRP A 166 -10.59 -3.69 20.72
N PHE A 167 -11.52 -4.16 21.56
CA PHE A 167 -12.04 -3.39 22.68
C PHE A 167 -12.04 -4.23 23.95
N ARG A 168 -11.59 -3.64 25.07
CA ARG A 168 -11.67 -4.28 26.38
C ARG A 168 -13.10 -4.50 26.82
N ASN A 169 -13.96 -3.50 26.59
CA ASN A 169 -15.37 -3.52 26.96
C ASN A 169 -16.25 -3.58 25.70
N PRO A 170 -17.45 -4.17 25.78
CA PRO A 170 -18.43 -4.12 24.69
C PRO A 170 -18.88 -2.69 24.37
N ILE A 171 -19.27 -2.46 23.12
CA ILE A 171 -19.94 -1.26 22.62
C ILE A 171 -21.40 -1.61 22.36
N HIS A 172 -22.31 -0.96 23.08
CA HIS A 172 -23.76 -1.11 22.92
C HIS A 172 -24.41 0.17 22.37
N SER A 173 -23.77 1.32 22.59
CA SER A 173 -24.31 2.63 22.25
C SER A 173 -23.19 3.66 22.03
N LEU A 174 -23.57 4.87 21.64
CA LEU A 174 -22.65 6.02 21.55
C LEU A 174 -22.06 6.44 22.90
N ASP A 175 -22.74 6.16 24.01
CA ASP A 175 -22.24 6.53 25.34
C ASP A 175 -20.99 5.73 25.73
N ASP A 176 -20.85 4.50 25.24
CA ASP A 176 -19.68 3.64 25.48
C ASP A 176 -18.40 4.18 24.81
N LEU A 177 -18.53 5.13 23.87
CA LEU A 177 -17.41 5.77 23.18
C LEU A 177 -16.84 6.96 23.96
N LYS A 178 -17.62 7.56 24.86
CA LYS A 178 -17.24 8.79 25.58
C LYS A 178 -16.07 8.52 26.53
N GLY A 179 -14.95 9.19 26.29
CA GLY A 179 -13.73 9.04 27.09
C GLY A 179 -12.93 7.76 26.80
N LEU A 180 -13.40 6.91 25.87
CA LEU A 180 -12.66 5.71 25.45
C LEU A 180 -11.31 6.11 24.88
N LYS A 181 -10.21 5.56 25.40
CA LYS A 181 -8.87 5.80 24.83
C LYS A 181 -8.64 4.84 23.69
N PHE A 182 -8.69 5.32 22.45
CA PHE A 182 -8.64 4.48 21.26
C PHE A 182 -7.39 4.81 20.43
N ARG A 183 -6.51 3.82 20.23
CA ARG A 183 -5.47 3.92 19.22
C ARG A 183 -6.08 3.73 17.84
N VAL A 184 -6.08 4.79 17.05
CA VAL A 184 -6.56 4.82 15.66
C VAL A 184 -5.78 5.86 14.87
N THR A 185 -5.67 5.68 13.56
CA THR A 185 -4.97 6.62 12.66
C THR A 185 -5.88 7.20 11.58
N GLY A 186 -5.35 8.15 10.79
CA GLY A 186 -6.09 8.76 9.68
C GLY A 186 -7.30 9.60 10.08
N LEU A 187 -8.23 9.78 9.12
CA LEU A 187 -9.47 10.55 9.29
C LEU A 187 -10.39 9.98 10.37
N ALA A 188 -10.32 8.67 10.59
CA ALA A 188 -11.09 7.96 11.60
C ALA A 188 -10.90 8.57 12.99
N GLY A 189 -9.66 8.97 13.30
CA GLY A 189 -9.35 9.64 14.57
C GLY A 189 -10.05 10.99 14.72
N GLN A 190 -10.33 11.71 13.64
CA GLN A 190 -11.11 12.95 13.71
C GLN A 190 -12.59 12.64 13.97
N VAL A 191 -13.15 11.66 13.25
CA VAL A 191 -14.54 11.20 13.44
C VAL A 191 -14.79 10.75 14.88
N LEU A 192 -13.87 9.95 15.42
CA LEU A 192 -13.98 9.40 16.77
C LEU A 192 -13.84 10.48 17.85
N ARG A 193 -12.99 11.50 17.66
CA ARG A 193 -12.91 12.66 18.58
C ARG A 193 -14.24 13.41 18.67
N GLU A 194 -14.91 13.65 17.54
CA GLU A 194 -16.24 14.28 17.48
C GLU A 194 -17.34 13.40 18.10
N CYS A 195 -17.05 12.12 18.32
CA CYS A 195 -17.92 11.18 19.06
C CYS A 195 -17.51 11.03 20.54
N GLY A 196 -16.56 11.83 21.02
CA GLY A 196 -16.13 11.85 22.42
C GLY A 196 -15.01 10.87 22.78
N VAL A 197 -14.37 10.23 21.80
CA VAL A 197 -13.27 9.29 22.00
C VAL A 197 -11.95 10.05 22.22
N ALA A 198 -11.16 9.61 23.19
CA ALA A 198 -9.80 10.08 23.40
C ALA A 198 -8.84 9.36 22.44
N VAL A 199 -8.63 9.92 21.25
CA VAL A 199 -7.80 9.30 20.21
C VAL A 199 -6.31 9.44 20.51
N VAL A 200 -5.60 8.31 20.43
CA VAL A 200 -4.15 8.18 20.65
C VAL A 200 -3.48 7.70 19.37
N THR A 201 -2.30 8.23 19.04
CA THR A 201 -1.49 7.77 17.92
C THR A 201 -0.18 7.21 18.45
N MET A 202 0.18 6.00 18.02
CA MET A 202 1.45 5.34 18.35
C MET A 202 1.79 4.29 17.28
N PRO A 203 3.08 3.90 17.13
CA PRO A 203 3.49 2.81 16.27
C PRO A 203 2.84 1.47 16.63
N VAL A 204 2.63 0.60 15.64
CA VAL A 204 2.02 -0.73 15.83
C VAL A 204 2.81 -1.59 16.84
N GLY A 205 4.13 -1.47 16.87
CA GLY A 205 4.99 -2.24 17.78
C GLY A 205 4.77 -1.97 19.27
N GLU A 206 4.17 -0.82 19.63
CA GLU A 206 3.90 -0.43 21.02
C GLU A 206 2.50 -0.86 21.49
N LEU A 207 1.67 -1.33 20.55
CA LEU A 207 0.22 -1.44 20.75
C LEU A 207 -0.15 -2.49 21.80
N LEU A 208 0.47 -3.66 21.77
CA LEU A 208 0.19 -4.71 22.75
C LEU A 208 0.48 -4.23 24.18
N GLN A 209 1.62 -3.55 24.39
CA GLN A 209 2.00 -3.05 25.70
C GLN A 209 1.05 -1.93 26.17
N ALA A 210 0.67 -1.03 25.27
CA ALA A 210 -0.29 0.03 25.56
C ALA A 210 -1.67 -0.54 25.91
N MET A 211 -2.11 -1.56 25.17
CA MET A 211 -3.34 -2.32 25.44
C MET A 211 -3.23 -3.14 26.72
N GLN A 212 -2.08 -3.67 27.12
CA GLN A 212 -1.94 -4.43 28.38
C GLN A 212 -1.94 -3.52 29.60
N SER A 213 -1.18 -2.42 29.53
CA SER A 213 -1.05 -1.43 30.61
C SER A 213 -2.31 -0.59 30.84
N GLY A 214 -3.21 -0.53 29.85
CA GLY A 214 -4.38 0.36 29.90
C GLY A 214 -4.06 1.81 29.54
N ALA A 215 -2.90 2.07 28.91
CA ALA A 215 -2.63 3.35 28.27
C ALA A 215 -3.67 3.64 27.17
N VAL A 216 -4.17 2.59 26.51
CA VAL A 216 -5.37 2.62 25.65
C VAL A 216 -6.35 1.52 26.07
N ASP A 217 -7.64 1.77 25.82
CA ASP A 217 -8.75 0.85 26.10
C ASP A 217 -9.16 0.04 24.87
N ALA A 218 -8.85 0.58 23.68
CA ALA A 218 -9.14 -0.01 22.39
C ALA A 218 -8.05 0.29 21.37
N CYS A 219 -7.95 -0.55 20.35
CA CYS A 219 -7.05 -0.33 19.21
C CYS A 219 -7.53 -0.97 17.92
N GLU A 220 -7.27 -0.31 16.80
CA GLU A 220 -7.43 -0.91 15.47
C GLU A 220 -6.10 -1.48 15.00
N LEU A 221 -6.23 -2.47 14.13
CA LEU A 221 -5.20 -3.11 13.35
C LEU A 221 -5.88 -3.68 12.10
N THR A 222 -5.11 -4.38 11.28
CA THR A 222 -5.48 -4.77 9.92
C THR A 222 -6.51 -5.88 9.79
N GLY A 223 -6.47 -6.90 10.64
CA GLY A 223 -7.37 -8.05 10.47
C GLY A 223 -6.88 -9.34 11.11
N PRO A 224 -7.73 -10.38 11.16
CA PRO A 224 -7.52 -11.58 11.97
C PRO A 224 -6.11 -12.21 11.85
N TYR A 225 -5.58 -12.33 10.64
CA TYR A 225 -4.27 -12.94 10.41
C TYR A 225 -3.13 -12.14 11.06
N ILE A 226 -3.06 -10.84 10.79
CA ILE A 226 -2.01 -9.96 11.32
C ILE A 226 -2.19 -9.76 12.82
N ASP A 227 -3.42 -9.46 13.25
CA ASP A 227 -3.73 -9.11 14.64
C ASP A 227 -3.41 -10.25 15.61
N THR A 228 -3.66 -11.50 15.19
CA THR A 228 -3.33 -12.69 15.99
C THR A 228 -1.83 -12.80 16.24
N THR A 229 -0.99 -12.43 15.26
CA THR A 229 0.49 -12.45 15.41
C THR A 229 0.97 -11.37 16.38
N MET A 230 0.26 -10.26 16.49
CA MET A 230 0.52 -9.20 17.46
C MET A 230 0.04 -9.56 18.88
N GLY A 231 -0.82 -10.58 18.99
CA GLY A 231 -1.25 -11.11 20.29
C GLY A 231 -2.22 -10.20 21.04
N ILE A 232 -2.90 -9.26 20.35
CA ILE A 232 -3.84 -8.29 20.94
C ILE A 232 -5.02 -8.99 21.63
N GLN A 233 -5.42 -10.17 21.15
CA GLN A 233 -6.44 -11.02 21.76
C GLN A 233 -6.13 -11.42 23.22
N ARG A 234 -4.90 -11.22 23.70
CA ARG A 234 -4.53 -11.41 25.11
C ARG A 234 -4.93 -10.23 26.00
N ALA A 235 -5.12 -9.04 25.43
CA ALA A 235 -5.47 -7.81 26.16
C ALA A 235 -6.94 -7.39 25.99
N ALA A 236 -7.59 -7.80 24.89
CA ALA A 236 -8.98 -7.51 24.58
C ALA A 236 -9.67 -8.72 23.94
N LYS A 237 -10.99 -8.85 24.16
CA LYS A 237 -11.79 -9.97 23.63
C LYS A 237 -12.92 -9.55 22.70
N ASN A 238 -13.36 -8.29 22.75
CA ASN A 238 -14.40 -7.81 21.85
C ASN A 238 -13.75 -7.32 20.56
N TYR A 239 -14.20 -7.84 19.42
CA TYR A 239 -13.61 -7.56 18.12
C TYR A 239 -14.70 -7.11 17.15
N TYR A 240 -14.74 -5.81 16.86
CA TYR A 240 -15.91 -5.20 16.21
C TYR A 240 -15.75 -5.04 14.70
N PHE A 241 -16.88 -5.12 13.99
CA PHE A 241 -17.03 -4.96 12.55
C PHE A 241 -18.25 -4.06 12.24
N PRO A 242 -18.35 -3.50 11.02
CA PRO A 242 -17.31 -3.44 9.99
C PRO A 242 -16.22 -2.42 10.37
N GLY A 243 -15.04 -2.51 9.74
CA GLY A 243 -14.07 -1.42 9.71
C GLY A 243 -14.55 -0.31 8.78
N TRP A 244 -15.57 0.42 9.22
CA TRP A 244 -16.14 1.57 8.50
C TRP A 244 -15.09 2.65 8.19
N HIS A 245 -14.07 2.73 9.04
CA HIS A 245 -13.02 3.72 8.96
C HIS A 245 -11.96 3.40 7.90
N GLU A 246 -11.73 2.11 7.64
CA GLU A 246 -10.78 1.57 6.67
C GLU A 246 -11.44 0.43 5.89
N PRO A 247 -12.37 0.75 4.95
CA PRO A 247 -13.00 -0.24 4.06
C PRO A 247 -12.02 -0.85 3.05
N GLU A 248 -10.86 -0.22 2.94
CA GLU A 248 -9.63 -0.70 2.33
C GLU A 248 -8.47 -0.02 3.06
N GLY A 249 -7.25 -0.49 2.87
CA GLY A 249 -6.08 0.18 3.44
C GLY A 249 -4.90 0.10 2.50
N GLN A 250 -4.73 1.15 1.69
CA GLN A 250 -3.67 1.27 0.72
C GLN A 250 -2.35 1.66 1.39
N PHE A 251 -1.34 0.81 1.26
CA PHE A 251 0.03 1.08 1.65
C PHE A 251 0.81 1.71 0.49
N ASP A 252 1.83 2.50 0.81
CA ASP A 252 2.60 3.24 -0.18
C ASP A 252 4.04 2.76 -0.32
N LEU A 253 4.51 2.68 -1.55
CA LEU A 253 5.92 2.83 -1.88
C LEU A 253 6.14 4.31 -2.21
N PHE A 254 7.06 4.96 -1.50
CA PHE A 254 7.51 6.31 -1.81
C PHE A 254 9.00 6.27 -2.13
N ILE A 255 9.36 6.80 -3.28
CA ILE A 255 10.73 6.76 -3.82
C ILE A 255 11.24 8.19 -3.87
N ASN A 256 12.50 8.43 -3.50
CA ASN A 256 13.09 9.74 -3.70
C ASN A 256 12.99 10.15 -5.18
N LEU A 257 12.52 11.35 -5.48
CA LEU A 257 12.18 11.75 -6.84
C LEU A 257 13.41 11.84 -7.75
N ASP A 258 14.56 12.26 -7.22
CA ASP A 258 15.81 12.30 -7.99
C ASP A 258 16.27 10.87 -8.31
N THR A 259 16.26 9.97 -7.32
CA THR A 259 16.52 8.54 -7.51
C THR A 259 15.59 7.91 -8.56
N TRP A 260 14.31 8.27 -8.54
CA TRP A 260 13.34 7.81 -9.54
C TRP A 260 13.67 8.33 -10.95
N ASN A 261 14.04 9.60 -11.07
CA ASN A 261 14.33 10.25 -12.35
C ASN A 261 15.65 9.77 -12.98
N GLU A 262 16.62 9.34 -12.17
CA GLU A 262 17.86 8.73 -12.65
C GLU A 262 17.68 7.29 -13.16
N LEU A 263 16.57 6.64 -12.80
CA LEU A 263 16.32 5.25 -13.12
C LEU A 263 16.07 5.09 -14.63
N PRO A 264 16.77 4.16 -15.32
CA PRO A 264 16.50 3.87 -16.73
C PRO A 264 15.02 3.51 -16.95
N PRO A 265 14.39 3.91 -18.08
CA PRO A 265 12.95 3.70 -18.31
C PRO A 265 12.49 2.25 -18.14
N ARG A 266 13.34 1.28 -18.50
CA ARG A 266 13.04 -0.15 -18.30
C ARG A 266 12.83 -0.50 -16.83
N TYR A 267 13.60 0.08 -15.92
CA TYR A 267 13.52 -0.21 -14.50
C TYR A 267 12.43 0.61 -13.82
N GLN A 268 12.13 1.82 -14.31
CA GLN A 268 10.91 2.54 -13.93
C GLN A 268 9.67 1.68 -14.21
N GLU A 269 9.61 1.05 -15.38
CA GLU A 269 8.50 0.15 -15.72
C GLU A 269 8.46 -1.11 -14.85
N LEU A 270 9.61 -1.72 -14.52
CA LEU A 270 9.65 -2.86 -13.58
C LEU A 270 9.16 -2.46 -12.19
N VAL A 271 9.55 -1.29 -11.66
CA VAL A 271 9.06 -0.79 -10.38
C VAL A 271 7.55 -0.56 -10.43
N ARG A 272 7.04 0.07 -11.49
CA ARG A 272 5.61 0.31 -11.67
C ARG A 272 4.83 -1.01 -11.65
N VAL A 273 5.17 -1.95 -12.53
CA VAL A 273 4.48 -3.25 -12.63
C VAL A 273 4.63 -4.07 -11.34
N GLY A 274 5.84 -4.11 -10.79
CA GLY A 274 6.14 -4.84 -9.55
C GLY A 274 5.34 -4.31 -8.36
N SER A 275 5.14 -2.99 -8.27
CA SER A 275 4.38 -2.37 -7.18
C SER A 275 2.90 -2.76 -7.24
N TYR A 276 2.27 -2.68 -8.42
CA TYR A 276 0.88 -3.13 -8.60
C TYR A 276 0.69 -4.65 -8.39
N TYR A 277 1.69 -5.45 -8.78
CA TYR A 277 1.71 -6.89 -8.47
C TYR A 277 1.75 -7.11 -6.95
N ALA A 278 2.73 -6.55 -6.26
CA ALA A 278 2.91 -6.67 -4.82
C ALA A 278 1.70 -6.12 -4.03
N ASN A 279 1.06 -5.07 -4.53
CA ASN A 279 -0.19 -4.54 -3.98
C ASN A 279 -1.29 -5.61 -3.90
N THR A 280 -1.40 -6.41 -4.96
CA THR A 280 -2.37 -7.52 -5.04
C THR A 280 -1.92 -8.73 -4.21
N VAL A 281 -0.62 -8.98 -4.08
CA VAL A 281 -0.08 -10.08 -3.25
C VAL A 281 -0.55 -9.98 -1.81
N MET A 282 -0.44 -8.79 -1.19
CA MET A 282 -0.87 -8.58 0.19
C MET A 282 -2.38 -8.83 0.35
N LEU A 283 -3.19 -8.25 -0.54
CA LEU A 283 -4.65 -8.41 -0.50
C LEU A 283 -5.06 -9.89 -0.58
N ASN A 284 -4.46 -10.61 -1.54
CA ASN A 284 -4.75 -12.04 -1.74
C ASN A 284 -4.30 -12.90 -0.55
N GLU A 285 -3.13 -12.60 0.03
CA GLU A 285 -2.66 -13.29 1.23
C GLU A 285 -3.64 -13.12 2.39
N LEU A 286 -4.09 -11.89 2.62
CA LEU A 286 -4.99 -11.60 3.73
C LEU A 286 -6.35 -12.24 3.53
N VAL A 287 -6.91 -12.22 2.31
CA VAL A 287 -8.14 -12.95 2.00
C VAL A 287 -7.99 -14.44 2.26
N ALA A 288 -6.86 -15.05 1.86
CA ALA A 288 -6.63 -16.48 2.05
C ALA A 288 -6.44 -16.88 3.52
N ARG A 289 -5.81 -16.03 4.34
CA ARG A 289 -5.41 -16.36 5.71
C ARG A 289 -6.39 -15.87 6.78
N ASN A 290 -7.11 -14.78 6.54
CA ASN A 290 -7.99 -14.17 7.55
C ASN A 290 -9.11 -15.11 7.99
N GLY A 291 -9.68 -15.92 7.08
CA GLY A 291 -10.76 -16.85 7.43
C GLY A 291 -10.34 -17.88 8.48
N GLN A 292 -9.15 -18.48 8.31
CA GLN A 292 -8.62 -19.44 9.28
C GLN A 292 -8.27 -18.76 10.61
N ALA A 293 -7.56 -17.63 10.55
CA ALA A 293 -7.16 -16.89 11.75
C ALA A 293 -8.37 -16.41 12.56
N PHE A 294 -9.44 -15.96 11.89
CA PHE A 294 -10.69 -15.53 12.53
C PHE A 294 -11.34 -16.68 13.33
N GLU A 295 -11.38 -17.88 12.75
CA GLU A 295 -11.93 -19.04 13.45
C GLU A 295 -11.05 -19.47 14.64
N THR A 296 -9.72 -19.40 14.52
CA THR A 296 -8.80 -19.63 15.64
C THR A 296 -9.01 -18.61 16.76
N LEU A 297 -9.14 -17.32 16.45
CA LEU A 297 -9.44 -16.28 17.43
C LEU A 297 -10.74 -16.61 18.21
N ARG A 298 -11.78 -17.02 17.50
CA ARG A 298 -13.09 -17.30 18.08
C ARG A 298 -13.12 -18.59 18.91
N LYS A 299 -12.58 -19.69 18.36
CA LYS A 299 -12.63 -21.02 18.98
C LYS A 299 -11.59 -21.22 20.07
N ASP A 300 -10.36 -20.76 19.82
CA ASP A 300 -9.21 -21.13 20.64
C ASP A 300 -8.80 -20.00 21.59
N HIS A 301 -9.13 -18.74 21.26
CA HIS A 301 -8.79 -17.58 22.06
C HIS A 301 -10.00 -16.89 22.71
N GLY A 302 -11.22 -17.40 22.52
CA GLY A 302 -12.43 -16.86 23.13
C GLY A 302 -12.73 -15.40 22.74
N VAL A 303 -12.28 -14.98 21.56
CA VAL A 303 -12.62 -13.67 21.00
C VAL A 303 -14.10 -13.66 20.63
N GLN A 304 -14.75 -12.53 20.88
CA GLN A 304 -16.17 -12.28 20.66
C GLN A 304 -16.31 -11.27 19.51
N PRO A 305 -16.52 -11.74 18.27
CA PRO A 305 -16.83 -10.86 17.16
C PRO A 305 -18.18 -10.18 17.39
N GLY A 306 -18.23 -8.87 17.18
CA GLY A 306 -19.44 -8.07 17.28
C GLY A 306 -19.64 -7.21 16.04
N VAL A 307 -20.90 -6.87 15.76
CA VAL A 307 -21.23 -5.82 14.79
C VAL A 307 -21.56 -4.56 15.58
N LEU A 308 -21.08 -3.42 15.12
CA LEU A 308 -21.43 -2.12 15.69
C LEU A 308 -22.94 -1.88 15.58
N PRO A 309 -23.59 -1.30 16.59
CA PRO A 309 -24.99 -0.90 16.48
C PRO A 309 -25.21 0.09 15.33
N ASP A 310 -26.33 -0.01 14.63
CA ASP A 310 -26.67 0.88 13.51
C ASP A 310 -26.61 2.35 13.92
N ALA A 311 -27.13 2.70 15.09
CA ALA A 311 -27.08 4.08 15.61
C ALA A 311 -25.64 4.61 15.79
N VAL A 312 -24.67 3.73 16.07
CA VAL A 312 -23.25 4.10 16.15
C VAL A 312 -22.69 4.33 14.74
N LEU A 313 -23.00 3.43 13.80
CA LEU A 313 -22.59 3.56 12.40
C LEU A 313 -23.18 4.80 11.73
N ASP A 314 -24.47 5.09 11.94
CA ASP A 314 -25.17 6.27 11.43
C ASP A 314 -24.51 7.56 11.93
N ARG A 315 -24.13 7.60 13.21
CA ARG A 315 -23.41 8.74 13.77
C ARG A 315 -22.02 8.89 13.15
N PHE A 316 -21.27 7.81 12.99
CA PHE A 316 -19.96 7.84 12.32
C PHE A 316 -20.08 8.31 10.88
N TYR A 317 -21.09 7.86 10.15
CA TYR A 317 -21.34 8.27 8.77
C TYR A 317 -21.66 9.77 8.68
N ALA A 318 -22.58 10.26 9.52
CA ALA A 318 -22.95 11.67 9.55
C ALA A 318 -21.75 12.58 9.90
N VAL A 319 -20.96 12.22 10.92
CA VAL A 319 -19.76 12.96 11.32
C VAL A 319 -18.68 12.90 10.24
N THR A 320 -18.52 11.76 9.55
CA THR A 320 -17.61 11.65 8.41
C THR A 320 -17.98 12.67 7.34
N GLY A 321 -19.27 12.78 6.97
CA GLY A 321 -19.74 13.78 6.02
C GLY A 321 -19.36 15.20 6.42
N GLN A 322 -19.57 15.56 7.71
CA GLN A 322 -19.23 16.86 8.28
C GLN A 322 -17.73 17.15 8.26
N ILE A 323 -16.90 16.17 8.62
CA ILE A 323 -15.44 16.33 8.61
C ILE A 323 -14.93 16.47 7.18
N LEU A 324 -15.45 15.68 6.25
CA LEU A 324 -15.02 15.78 4.87
C LEU A 324 -15.42 17.14 4.29
N GLU A 325 -16.60 17.68 4.62
CA GLU A 325 -17.01 19.03 4.21
C GLU A 325 -15.98 20.09 4.62
N GLY A 326 -15.43 20.82 3.64
CA GLY A 326 -14.43 21.86 3.90
C GLY A 326 -13.02 21.41 4.27
N ALA A 327 -12.79 20.20 4.82
CA ALA A 327 -11.47 19.80 5.33
C ALA A 327 -10.34 19.83 4.28
N TYR A 328 -10.70 19.68 3.01
CA TYR A 328 -9.75 19.65 1.89
C TYR A 328 -9.67 20.98 1.14
N ASP A 329 -10.51 21.95 1.46
CA ASP A 329 -10.67 23.16 0.64
C ASP A 329 -9.45 24.09 0.73
N SER A 330 -8.69 24.01 1.83
CA SER A 330 -7.47 24.79 2.04
C SER A 330 -6.24 24.24 1.30
N ASP A 331 -6.26 23.00 0.81
CA ASP A 331 -5.18 22.40 0.01
C ASP A 331 -5.70 22.01 -1.39
N PRO A 332 -5.34 22.76 -2.44
CA PRO A 332 -5.83 22.51 -3.80
C PRO A 332 -5.60 21.08 -4.31
N LEU A 333 -4.44 20.46 -4.00
CA LEU A 333 -4.22 19.06 -4.43
C LEU A 333 -5.05 18.10 -3.60
N ALA A 334 -5.21 18.35 -2.30
CA ALA A 334 -6.02 17.50 -1.45
C ALA A 334 -7.51 17.54 -1.88
N ARG A 335 -7.99 18.71 -2.30
CA ARG A 335 -9.30 18.87 -2.96
C ARG A 335 -9.37 18.12 -4.29
N GLU A 336 -8.33 18.20 -5.13
CA GLU A 336 -8.25 17.47 -6.41
C GLU A 336 -8.31 15.94 -6.18
N VAL A 337 -7.56 15.40 -5.23
CA VAL A 337 -7.59 13.98 -4.85
C VAL A 337 -9.00 13.58 -4.42
N ARG A 338 -9.63 14.36 -3.54
CA ARG A 338 -10.99 14.08 -3.07
C ARG A 338 -12.00 14.08 -4.21
N GLN A 339 -11.98 15.11 -5.06
CA GLN A 339 -12.90 15.24 -6.18
C GLN A 339 -12.73 14.09 -7.18
N SER A 340 -11.48 13.72 -7.49
CA SER A 340 -11.16 12.58 -8.35
C SER A 340 -11.71 11.27 -7.78
N LEU A 341 -11.39 10.97 -6.51
CA LEU A 341 -11.84 9.75 -5.83
C LEU A 341 -13.37 9.68 -5.72
N GLN A 342 -14.02 10.78 -5.33
CA GLN A 342 -15.48 10.84 -5.19
C GLN A 342 -16.19 10.68 -6.54
N ALA A 343 -15.69 11.33 -7.60
CA ALA A 343 -16.25 11.19 -8.94
C ALA A 343 -16.11 9.75 -9.45
N PHE A 344 -14.96 9.12 -9.19
CA PHE A 344 -14.75 7.72 -9.56
C PHE A 344 -15.67 6.76 -8.80
N LEU A 345 -15.79 6.93 -7.48
CA LEU A 345 -16.69 6.11 -6.65
C LEU A 345 -18.14 6.27 -7.10
N ALA A 346 -18.60 7.50 -7.35
CA ALA A 346 -19.95 7.76 -7.86
C ALA A 346 -20.20 7.12 -9.23
N HIS A 347 -19.16 6.98 -10.05
CA HIS A 347 -19.24 6.33 -11.36
C HIS A 347 -19.36 4.80 -11.25
N CYS A 348 -18.61 4.15 -10.34
CA CYS A 348 -18.60 2.68 -10.23
C CYS A 348 -19.65 2.11 -9.28
N ALA A 349 -20.03 2.84 -8.23
CA ALA A 349 -20.93 2.37 -7.17
C ALA A 349 -22.27 1.78 -7.68
N PRO A 350 -22.98 2.39 -8.65
CA PRO A 350 -24.25 1.83 -9.11
C PRO A 350 -24.14 0.40 -9.66
N TYR A 351 -23.01 0.06 -10.29
CA TYR A 351 -22.78 -1.29 -10.79
C TYR A 351 -22.35 -2.25 -9.66
N SER A 352 -21.42 -1.84 -8.77
CA SER A 352 -20.98 -2.69 -7.65
C SER A 352 -22.12 -2.97 -6.66
N ASP A 353 -23.04 -2.02 -6.45
CA ASP A 353 -24.27 -2.21 -5.67
C ASP A 353 -25.20 -3.26 -6.29
N TYR A 354 -25.36 -3.25 -7.61
CA TYR A 354 -26.25 -4.20 -8.29
C TYR A 354 -25.61 -5.58 -8.46
N ALA A 355 -24.30 -5.63 -8.66
CA ALA A 355 -23.53 -6.85 -8.89
C ALA A 355 -23.00 -7.44 -7.58
N ASP A 356 -21.89 -6.90 -7.07
CA ASP A 356 -21.10 -7.51 -6.00
C ASP A 356 -21.85 -7.54 -4.67
N LEU A 357 -22.45 -6.42 -4.26
CA LEU A 357 -23.20 -6.34 -3.00
C LEU A 357 -24.34 -7.36 -2.98
N ARG A 358 -25.19 -7.37 -4.02
CA ARG A 358 -26.30 -8.31 -4.11
C ARG A 358 -25.82 -9.75 -4.20
N TYR A 359 -24.77 -10.03 -4.98
CA TYR A 359 -24.19 -11.37 -5.06
C TYR A 359 -23.73 -11.85 -3.67
N LEU A 360 -22.98 -11.02 -2.93
CA LEU A 360 -22.48 -11.38 -1.61
C LEU A 360 -23.61 -11.60 -0.61
N GLN A 361 -24.64 -10.75 -0.62
CA GLN A 361 -25.86 -10.93 0.18
C GLN A 361 -26.55 -12.25 -0.15
N GLN A 362 -26.79 -12.54 -1.43
CA GLN A 362 -27.43 -13.80 -1.86
C GLN A 362 -26.59 -15.03 -1.52
N ARG A 363 -25.27 -14.95 -1.72
CA ARG A 363 -24.33 -16.03 -1.38
C ARG A 363 -24.33 -16.30 0.13
N ALA A 364 -24.36 -15.27 0.97
CA ALA A 364 -24.46 -15.43 2.42
C ALA A 364 -25.82 -16.05 2.82
N ARG A 365 -26.91 -15.53 2.28
CA ARG A 365 -28.28 -16.01 2.54
C ARG A 365 -28.47 -17.47 2.13
N LEU A 366 -28.11 -17.83 0.90
CA LEU A 366 -28.27 -19.19 0.36
C LEU A 366 -27.35 -20.21 1.04
N ALA A 367 -26.20 -19.77 1.55
CA ALA A 367 -25.30 -20.61 2.35
C ALA A 367 -25.72 -20.74 3.83
N GLY A 368 -26.85 -20.15 4.24
CA GLY A 368 -27.32 -20.17 5.64
C GLY A 368 -26.43 -19.37 6.60
N ARG A 369 -25.62 -18.42 6.09
CA ARG A 369 -24.68 -17.60 6.88
C ARG A 369 -25.22 -16.21 7.22
N ALA A 370 -26.31 -15.77 6.59
CA ALA A 370 -26.91 -14.49 6.91
C ALA A 370 -27.51 -14.55 8.32
N GLN A 371 -26.88 -13.87 9.27
CA GLN A 371 -27.51 -13.49 10.53
C GLN A 371 -28.13 -12.12 10.28
N THR A 372 -29.43 -12.02 10.52
CA THR A 372 -30.24 -10.80 10.40
C THR A 372 -29.68 -9.66 11.21
#